data_AF-A0A9E0SSF3-F1
#
_entry.id   AF-A0A9E0SSF3-F1
#
_cell.length_a   1.000
_cell.length_b   1.000
_cell.length_c   1.000
_cell.angle_alpha   90.00
_cell.angle_beta   90.00
_cell.angle_gamma   90.00
#
_symmetry.space_group_name_H-M   'P 1'
#
loop_
_entity.id
_entity.type
_entity.pdbx_description
1 polymer ?
#
loop_
_entity_poly.entity_id
_entity_poly.type
_entity_poly.pdbx_seq_one_letter_code
_entity_poly.pdbx_strand_id
1 'polypeptide(L)'
;MPTADTLCPISLNTAAVLTGRSTRTWQRRIEEGQVPRLGDGRGALVPFAAVQPALGLDLTDEDVRMLLRADQGDAAAQADVGALFALAALDEAKAQAGSRPVPLARGGGGTLCPRCTSSRQRRSRVRPMPCTGWACCTRPGCARARATAMQWR
;
A
#
# COMPACT_ATOMS: atom_id res chain seq x y z
N MET A 1 -17.58 29.47 -1.49
CA MET A 1 -16.48 28.50 -1.25
C MET A 1 -17.04 27.40 -0.37
N PRO A 2 -16.97 26.11 -0.76
CA PRO A 2 -17.36 25.03 0.15
C PRO A 2 -16.53 25.14 1.43
N THR A 3 -17.19 25.05 2.58
CA THR A 3 -16.53 25.08 3.89
C THR A 3 -15.77 23.77 4.11
N ALA A 4 -14.67 23.81 4.85
CA ALA A 4 -13.89 22.59 5.15
C ALA A 4 -14.77 21.49 5.80
N ASP A 5 -15.80 21.88 6.54
CA ASP A 5 -16.75 20.97 7.20
C ASP A 5 -17.66 20.21 6.23
N THR A 6 -17.98 20.78 5.06
CA THR A 6 -18.75 20.08 4.01
C THR A 6 -17.89 19.16 3.15
N LEU A 7 -16.57 19.22 3.30
CA LEU A 7 -15.61 18.45 2.50
C LEU A 7 -15.14 17.16 3.18
N CYS A 8 -15.65 16.86 4.38
CA CYS A 8 -15.30 15.66 5.17
C CYS A 8 -13.78 15.46 5.25
N PRO A 9 -13.06 16.29 6.03
CA PRO A 9 -11.61 16.30 6.02
C PRO A 9 -11.04 15.01 6.66
N ILE A 10 -10.08 14.39 5.97
CA ILE A 10 -9.34 13.22 6.47
C ILE A 10 -7.84 13.52 6.53
N SER A 11 -7.12 12.85 7.43
CA SER A 11 -5.68 12.95 7.53
C SER A 11 -4.97 12.40 6.29
N LEU A 12 -3.77 12.91 6.01
CA LEU A 12 -2.90 12.36 4.97
C LEU A 12 -2.58 10.87 5.18
N ASN A 13 -2.48 10.42 6.43
CA ASN A 13 -2.19 9.02 6.73
C ASN A 13 -3.36 8.12 6.30
N THR A 14 -4.58 8.52 6.64
CA THR A 14 -5.79 7.81 6.20
C THR A 14 -5.92 7.84 4.69
N ALA A 15 -5.72 8.99 4.04
CA ALA A 15 -5.71 9.07 2.58
C ALA A 15 -4.66 8.12 1.94
N ALA A 16 -3.48 8.01 2.56
CA ALA A 16 -2.42 7.11 2.11
C ALA A 16 -2.84 5.63 2.22
N VAL A 17 -3.39 5.22 3.37
CA VAL A 17 -3.87 3.85 3.60
C VAL A 17 -5.01 3.49 2.64
N LEU A 18 -6.02 4.34 2.52
CA LEU A 18 -7.21 4.08 1.71
C LEU A 18 -6.90 3.95 0.21
N THR A 19 -5.86 4.64 -0.27
CA THR A 19 -5.54 4.66 -1.71
C THR A 19 -4.29 3.87 -2.07
N GLY A 20 -3.60 3.28 -1.08
CA GLY A 20 -2.32 2.60 -1.28
C GLY A 20 -1.17 3.51 -1.74
N ARG A 21 -1.34 4.84 -1.67
CA ARG A 21 -0.32 5.82 -2.07
C ARG A 21 0.44 6.32 -0.86
N SER A 22 1.71 6.68 -1.02
CA SER A 22 2.48 7.23 0.11
C SER A 22 1.96 8.60 0.56
N THR A 23 2.15 8.94 1.83
CA THR A 23 1.93 10.29 2.38
C THR A 23 2.65 11.36 1.56
N ARG A 24 3.88 11.08 1.11
CA ARG A 24 4.67 11.99 0.26
C ARG A 24 3.98 12.27 -1.07
N THR A 25 3.37 11.26 -1.68
CA THR A 25 2.61 11.41 -2.93
C THR A 25 1.44 12.38 -2.74
N TRP A 26 0.72 12.26 -1.62
CA TRP A 26 -0.37 13.17 -1.30
C TRP A 26 0.09 14.59 -0.98
N GLN A 27 1.18 14.74 -0.23
CA GLN A 27 1.79 16.05 0.00
C GLN A 27 2.16 16.75 -1.30
N ARG A 28 2.81 16.03 -2.22
CA ARG A 28 3.17 16.58 -3.54
C ARG A 28 1.93 17.04 -4.32
N ARG A 29 0.84 16.27 -4.28
CA ARG A 29 -0.42 16.65 -4.94
C ARG A 29 -1.03 17.94 -4.37
N ILE A 30 -0.87 18.16 -3.07
CA ILE A 30 -1.29 19.41 -2.43
C ILE A 30 -0.40 20.57 -2.90
N GLU A 31 0.92 20.38 -2.90
CA GLU A 31 1.90 21.38 -3.36
C GLU A 31 1.72 21.74 -4.84
N GLU A 32 1.40 20.75 -5.67
CA GLU A 32 1.09 20.91 -7.10
C GLU A 32 -0.33 21.49 -7.34
N GLY A 33 -1.11 21.76 -6.28
CA GLY A 33 -2.46 22.33 -6.37
C GLY A 33 -3.54 21.36 -6.90
N GLN A 34 -3.23 20.07 -7.02
CA GLN A 34 -4.15 19.05 -7.51
C GLN A 34 -5.22 18.67 -6.49
N VAL A 35 -4.92 18.85 -5.20
CA VAL A 35 -5.83 18.55 -4.09
C VAL A 35 -5.78 19.72 -3.12
N PRO A 36 -6.93 20.29 -2.71
CA PRO A 36 -6.90 21.40 -1.76
C PRO A 36 -6.41 20.91 -0.39
N ARG A 37 -5.54 21.71 0.24
CA ARG A 37 -5.18 21.53 1.64
C ARG A 37 -6.32 22.01 2.52
N LEU A 38 -6.76 21.15 3.43
CA LEU A 38 -7.68 21.52 4.51
C LEU A 38 -6.92 21.60 5.84
N GLY A 39 -7.41 22.46 6.73
CA GLY A 39 -6.82 22.71 8.05
C GLY A 39 -5.57 23.60 8.03
N ASP A 40 -5.43 24.38 9.10
CA ASP A 40 -4.30 25.28 9.40
C ASP A 40 -3.35 24.73 10.48
N GLY A 41 -3.70 23.59 11.09
CA GLY A 41 -2.98 22.97 12.20
C GLY A 41 -1.78 22.08 11.82
N ARG A 42 -1.29 21.33 12.82
CA ARG A 42 -0.16 20.38 12.70
C ARG A 42 -0.60 19.11 11.97
N GLY A 43 -0.60 19.19 10.64
CA GLY A 43 -0.92 18.07 9.77
C GLY A 43 -1.77 18.55 8.60
N ALA A 44 -1.47 18.10 7.38
CA ALA A 44 -2.33 18.42 6.25
C ALA A 44 -3.57 17.50 6.29
N LEU A 45 -4.75 18.08 6.10
CA LEU A 45 -5.97 17.34 5.81
C LEU A 45 -6.30 17.48 4.33
N VAL A 46 -7.02 16.51 3.80
CA VAL A 46 -7.53 16.51 2.42
C VAL A 46 -9.02 16.21 2.42
N PRO A 47 -9.79 16.71 1.45
CA PRO A 47 -11.21 16.37 1.33
C PRO A 47 -11.37 14.87 1.02
N PHE A 48 -12.35 14.21 1.65
CA PHE A 48 -12.65 12.81 1.35
C PHE A 48 -12.99 12.59 -0.14
N ALA A 49 -13.63 13.57 -0.77
CA ALA A 49 -13.92 13.53 -2.21
C ALA A 49 -12.67 13.32 -3.10
N ALA A 50 -11.47 13.72 -2.64
CA ALA A 50 -10.24 13.48 -3.40
C ALA A 50 -9.76 12.03 -3.37
N VAL A 51 -10.16 11.24 -2.35
CA VAL A 51 -9.81 9.81 -2.24
C VAL A 51 -10.89 8.89 -2.81
N GLN A 52 -12.15 9.33 -2.83
CA GLN A 52 -13.30 8.53 -3.26
C GLN A 52 -13.11 7.82 -4.62
N PRO A 53 -12.56 8.45 -5.67
CA PRO A 53 -12.36 7.78 -6.96
C PRO A 53 -11.37 6.60 -6.94
N ALA A 54 -10.53 6.50 -5.90
CA ALA A 54 -9.53 5.44 -5.76
C ALA A 54 -9.97 4.29 -4.84
N LEU A 55 -11.05 4.45 -4.08
CA LEU A 55 -11.49 3.49 -3.07
C LEU A 55 -12.11 2.21 -3.66
N GLY A 56 -12.69 2.29 -4.87
CA GLY A 56 -13.38 1.15 -5.49
C GLY A 56 -14.61 0.66 -4.72
N LEU A 57 -15.02 1.36 -3.66
CA LEU A 57 -16.18 1.07 -2.82
C LEU A 57 -17.17 2.23 -2.92
N ASP A 58 -18.45 1.89 -2.98
CA ASP A 58 -19.53 2.85 -2.82
C ASP A 58 -19.86 2.96 -1.32
N LEU A 59 -19.34 4.01 -0.68
CA LEU A 59 -19.52 4.25 0.75
C LEU A 59 -20.73 5.15 0.97
N THR A 60 -21.61 4.74 1.88
CA THR A 60 -22.74 5.57 2.30
C THR A 60 -22.26 6.72 3.20
N ASP A 61 -23.12 7.73 3.40
CA ASP A 61 -22.81 8.84 4.33
C ASP A 61 -22.56 8.37 5.77
N GLU A 62 -23.14 7.24 6.17
CA GLU A 62 -22.88 6.63 7.47
C GLU A 62 -21.48 6.02 7.52
N ASP A 63 -21.07 5.31 6.47
CA ASP A 63 -19.73 4.73 6.37
C ASP A 63 -18.65 5.81 6.36
N VAL A 64 -18.91 6.92 5.68
CA VAL A 64 -18.01 8.09 5.69
C VAL A 64 -17.90 8.69 7.08
N ARG A 65 -19.01 8.85 7.81
CA ARG A 65 -19.00 9.35 9.20
C ARG A 65 -18.25 8.41 10.15
N MET A 66 -18.43 7.09 9.98
CA MET A 66 -17.67 6.07 10.69
C MET A 66 -16.16 6.17 10.38
N LEU A 67 -15.80 6.34 9.11
CA LEU A 67 -14.41 6.53 8.68
C LEU A 67 -13.78 7.79 9.29
N LEU A 68 -14.51 8.90 9.35
CA LEU A 68 -14.02 10.13 9.99
C LEU A 68 -13.76 9.93 11.48
N ARG A 69 -14.61 9.20 12.19
CA ARG A 69 -14.37 8.84 13.59
C ARG A 69 -13.14 7.96 13.74
N ALA A 70 -12.95 6.99 12.84
CA ALA A 70 -11.79 6.13 12.83
C ALA A 70 -10.48 6.91 12.61
N ASP A 71 -10.47 7.89 11.70
CA ASP A 71 -9.34 8.80 11.44
C ASP A 71 -9.01 9.67 12.66
N GLN A 72 -10.03 10.04 13.45
CA GLN A 72 -9.88 10.78 14.70
C GLN A 72 -9.40 9.93 15.88
N GLY A 73 -9.20 8.62 15.67
CA GLY A 73 -8.67 7.71 16.70
C GLY A 73 -9.72 6.96 17.51
N ASP A 74 -10.99 6.97 17.09
CA ASP A 74 -12.04 6.15 17.72
C ASP A 74 -11.79 4.66 17.43
N ALA A 75 -11.41 3.91 18.47
CA ALA A 75 -11.04 2.50 18.34
C ALA A 75 -12.18 1.60 17.87
N ALA A 76 -13.43 1.88 18.27
CA ALA A 76 -14.58 1.09 17.83
C ALA A 76 -14.83 1.34 16.33
N ALA A 77 -14.83 2.61 15.92
CA ALA A 77 -14.96 2.95 14.51
C ALA A 77 -13.81 2.40 13.65
N GLN A 78 -12.58 2.35 14.18
CA GLN A 78 -11.44 1.73 13.49
C GLN A 78 -11.66 0.23 13.25
N ALA A 79 -12.22 -0.48 14.22
CA ALA A 79 -12.55 -1.90 14.07
C ALA A 79 -13.65 -2.09 13.02
N ASP A 80 -14.71 -1.27 13.07
CA ASP A 80 -15.85 -1.36 12.15
C ASP A 80 -15.43 -1.02 10.70
N VAL A 81 -14.63 0.03 10.50
CA VAL A 81 -14.04 0.35 9.18
C VAL A 81 -13.17 -0.80 8.69
N GLY A 82 -12.32 -1.37 9.55
CA GLY A 82 -11.50 -2.52 9.20
C GLY A 82 -12.33 -3.72 8.74
N ALA A 83 -13.44 -4.00 9.43
CA ALA A 83 -14.37 -5.06 9.06
C ALA A 83 -15.06 -4.78 7.72
N LEU A 84 -15.50 -3.54 7.47
CA LEU A 84 -16.11 -3.11 6.21
C LEU A 84 -15.16 -3.39 5.02
N PHE A 85 -13.91 -2.93 5.12
CA PHE A 85 -12.93 -3.15 4.05
C PHE A 85 -12.58 -4.64 3.86
N ALA A 86 -12.49 -5.41 4.95
CA ALA A 86 -12.20 -6.85 4.87
C ALA A 86 -13.33 -7.63 4.20
N LEU A 87 -14.58 -7.32 4.51
CA LEU A 87 -15.76 -7.95 3.89
C LEU A 87 -15.84 -7.59 2.40
N ALA A 88 -15.61 -6.33 2.05
CA ALA A 88 -15.59 -5.90 0.65
C ALA A 88 -14.50 -6.63 -0.15
N ALA A 89 -13.29 -6.75 0.41
CA ALA A 89 -12.20 -7.50 -0.22
C ALA A 89 -12.52 -9.00 -0.38
N LEU A 90 -13.20 -9.59 0.59
CA LEU A 90 -13.64 -10.99 0.51
C LEU A 90 -14.67 -11.19 -0.60
N ASP A 91 -15.64 -10.29 -0.74
CA ASP A 91 -16.66 -10.38 -1.77
C ASP A 91 -16.07 -10.14 -3.17
N GLU A 92 -15.12 -9.23 -3.31
CA GLU A 92 -14.33 -9.08 -4.53
C GLU A 92 -13.59 -10.38 -4.89
N ALA A 93 -12.92 -11.00 -3.91
CA ALA A 93 -12.19 -12.26 -4.12
C ALA A 93 -13.13 -13.41 -4.53
N LYS A 94 -14.34 -13.50 -3.95
CA LYS A 94 -15.36 -14.48 -4.36
C LYS A 94 -15.84 -14.24 -5.80
N ALA A 95 -16.06 -12.99 -6.18
CA ALA A 95 -16.44 -12.64 -7.56
C ALA A 95 -15.36 -13.03 -8.57
N GLN A 96 -14.09 -12.84 -8.21
CA GLN A 96 -12.93 -13.28 -9.01
C GLN A 96 -12.81 -14.81 -9.08
N ALA A 97 -13.14 -15.52 -7.99
CA ALA A 97 -13.14 -16.99 -7.96
C ALA A 97 -14.24 -17.60 -8.83
N GLY A 98 -15.44 -17.01 -8.82
CA GLY A 98 -16.57 -17.45 -9.66
C GLY A 98 -16.39 -17.17 -11.15
N SER A 99 -15.50 -16.25 -11.51
CA SER A 99 -15.17 -15.89 -12.90
C SER A 99 -13.93 -16.60 -13.46
N ARG A 100 -13.18 -17.37 -12.65
CA ARG A 100 -12.10 -18.24 -13.16
C ARG A 100 -12.72 -19.42 -13.92
N PRO A 101 -12.41 -19.61 -15.21
CA PRO A 101 -12.85 -20.80 -15.91
C PRO A 101 -12.26 -22.03 -15.22
N VAL A 102 -13.12 -23.02 -14.93
CA VAL A 102 -12.69 -24.37 -14.52
C VAL A 102 -11.64 -24.83 -15.53
N PRO A 103 -10.43 -25.24 -15.11
CA PRO A 103 -9.52 -25.85 -16.05
C PRO A 103 -10.23 -27.11 -16.53
N LEU A 104 -10.62 -27.13 -17.81
CA LEU A 104 -11.10 -28.34 -18.47
C LEU A 104 -10.07 -29.42 -18.15
N ALA A 105 -10.48 -30.39 -17.34
CA ALA A 105 -9.67 -31.54 -16.98
C ALA A 105 -9.35 -32.26 -18.29
N ARG A 106 -8.19 -31.93 -18.87
CA ARG A 106 -7.65 -32.66 -20.00
C ARG A 106 -7.14 -33.98 -19.44
N GLY A 107 -8.05 -34.95 -19.37
CA GLY A 107 -7.68 -36.35 -19.31
C GLY A 107 -6.67 -36.62 -20.42
N GLY A 108 -5.52 -37.16 -20.04
CA GLY A 108 -4.42 -37.40 -20.96
C GLY A 108 -3.20 -37.83 -20.16
N GLY A 109 -3.14 -39.12 -19.84
CA GLY A 109 -1.96 -39.72 -19.24
C GLY A 109 -0.71 -39.47 -20.08
N GLY A 110 0.44 -39.44 -19.42
CA GLY A 110 1.72 -39.42 -20.13
C GLY A 110 2.84 -38.77 -19.35
N THR A 111 3.63 -39.64 -18.71
CA THR A 111 5.07 -39.51 -18.50
C THR A 111 5.53 -38.66 -17.30
N LEU A 112 5.85 -39.38 -16.23
CA LEU A 112 6.85 -39.02 -15.23
C LEU A 112 8.09 -38.41 -15.91
N CYS A 113 8.48 -37.21 -15.52
CA CYS A 113 9.79 -36.66 -15.84
C CYS A 113 10.67 -36.76 -14.57
N PRO A 114 11.52 -37.79 -14.41
CA PRO A 114 12.36 -37.94 -13.23
C PRO A 114 13.69 -37.23 -13.49
N ARG A 115 13.70 -35.89 -13.46
CA ARG A 115 14.96 -35.17 -13.54
C ARG A 115 14.88 -33.75 -12.98
N CYS A 116 14.81 -33.65 -11.66
CA CYS A 116 15.36 -32.52 -10.90
C CYS A 116 15.66 -32.93 -9.46
N THR A 117 16.42 -34.02 -9.30
CA THR A 117 17.18 -34.28 -8.07
C THR A 117 18.61 -33.82 -8.30
N SER A 118 18.98 -32.65 -7.76
CA SER A 118 20.31 -32.48 -7.15
C SER A 118 20.43 -31.11 -6.50
N SER A 119 20.61 -31.19 -5.20
CA SER A 119 21.20 -30.21 -4.31
C SER A 119 22.55 -29.67 -4.78
N ARG A 120 22.88 -28.46 -4.29
CA ARG A 120 24.23 -27.93 -3.97
C ARG A 120 25.33 -28.03 -5.03
N GLN A 121 25.78 -26.87 -5.55
CA GLN A 121 27.08 -26.27 -5.15
C GLN A 121 27.42 -25.00 -5.95
N ARG A 122 27.94 -24.01 -5.20
CA ARG A 122 28.64 -22.82 -5.69
C ARG A 122 29.67 -23.18 -6.77
N ARG A 123 29.75 -22.38 -7.83
CA ARG A 123 31.03 -21.91 -8.37
C ARG A 123 30.92 -20.46 -8.84
N SER A 124 31.63 -19.61 -8.10
CA SER A 124 32.06 -18.27 -8.46
C SER A 124 32.82 -18.27 -9.78
N ARG A 125 32.41 -17.44 -10.73
CA ARG A 125 33.32 -16.81 -11.70
C ARG A 125 32.89 -15.37 -11.95
N VAL A 126 33.68 -14.48 -11.37
CA VAL A 126 33.74 -13.05 -11.67
C VAL A 126 34.19 -12.89 -13.12
N ARG A 127 33.46 -12.09 -13.91
CA ARG A 127 34.03 -11.34 -15.03
C ARG A 127 33.63 -9.87 -14.86
N PRO A 128 34.57 -8.91 -14.96
CA PRO A 128 34.25 -7.49 -14.92
C PRO A 128 33.62 -7.07 -16.25
N MET A 129 32.51 -6.34 -16.18
CA MET A 129 31.96 -5.58 -17.31
C MET A 129 32.33 -4.11 -17.12
N PRO A 130 32.85 -3.40 -18.15
CA PRO A 130 33.09 -1.97 -18.07
C PRO A 130 31.76 -1.23 -18.27
N CYS A 131 31.25 -0.61 -17.20
CA CYS A 131 30.12 0.32 -17.30
C CYS A 131 30.66 1.72 -17.59
N THR A 132 30.77 2.08 -18.86
CA THR A 132 30.84 3.47 -19.30
C THR A 132 29.43 4.07 -19.26
N GLY A 133 29.15 5.00 -18.35
CA GLY A 133 27.94 5.81 -18.37
C GLY A 133 27.27 6.07 -17.01
N TRP A 134 27.72 7.13 -16.34
CA TRP A 134 27.04 8.06 -15.40
C TRP A 134 26.05 7.49 -14.36
N ALA A 135 26.60 7.25 -13.16
CA ALA A 135 26.13 7.64 -11.81
C ALA A 135 24.66 7.38 -11.40
N CYS A 136 24.31 6.84 -10.22
CA CYS A 136 25.00 6.17 -9.12
C CYS A 136 23.88 5.58 -8.24
N CYS A 137 23.57 4.29 -8.38
CA CYS A 137 22.66 3.59 -7.47
C CYS A 137 23.45 3.12 -6.25
N THR A 138 23.61 3.97 -5.23
CA THR A 138 24.27 3.58 -3.99
C THR A 138 23.31 2.78 -3.11
N ARG A 139 23.56 1.47 -3.02
CA ARG A 139 22.96 0.57 -2.03
C ARG A 139 24.06 0.22 -1.03
N PRO A 140 24.04 0.65 0.24
CA PRO A 140 25.00 0.17 1.22
C PRO A 140 24.46 -1.13 1.82
N GLY A 141 25.11 -2.23 1.43
CA GLY A 141 25.01 -3.50 2.14
C GLY A 141 25.73 -3.45 3.48
N CYS A 142 25.31 -4.36 4.34
CA CYS A 142 25.82 -4.64 5.68
C CYS A 142 27.36 -4.63 5.77
N ALA A 143 27.89 -3.82 6.68
CA ALA A 143 29.18 -4.08 7.33
C ALA A 143 28.91 -4.23 8.84
N ARG A 144 29.16 -5.44 9.35
CA ARG A 144 29.21 -5.74 10.79
C ARG A 144 30.66 -5.56 11.24
N ALA A 145 30.92 -4.70 12.23
CA ALA A 145 31.98 -4.92 13.23
C ALA A 145 31.87 -3.93 14.42
N ARG A 146 31.60 -4.53 15.59
CA ARG A 146 32.09 -4.23 16.95
C ARG A 146 32.02 -2.79 17.52
N ALA A 147 31.10 -2.66 18.47
CA ALA A 147 31.26 -2.25 19.88
C ALA A 147 32.20 -1.08 20.24
N THR A 148 31.59 -0.01 20.76
CA THR A 148 31.97 0.64 22.04
C THR A 148 30.79 1.44 22.60
N ALA A 149 30.73 1.49 23.93
CA ALA A 149 29.67 2.04 24.77
C ALA A 149 29.59 3.58 24.82
N MET A 150 28.44 4.09 25.28
CA MET A 150 28.17 5.31 26.08
C MET A 150 26.88 6.00 25.59
N GLN A 151 25.75 5.93 26.30
CA GLN A 151 25.33 6.64 27.52
C GLN A 151 24.33 7.75 27.13
N TRP A 152 23.06 7.48 27.41
CA TRP A 152 21.94 8.41 27.19
C TRP A 152 21.86 9.39 28.34
N ARG A 153 21.60 10.66 28.03
CA ARG A 153 21.08 11.68 28.94
C ARG A 153 19.61 11.91 28.60
#